data_AF-A0A9E3DCA5-F1
#
_entry.id   AF-A0A9E3DCA5-F1
#
_cell.length_a   1.000
_cell.length_b   1.000
_cell.length_c   1.000
_cell.angle_alpha   90.00
_cell.angle_beta   90.00
_cell.angle_gamma   90.00
#
_symmetry.space_group_name_H-M   'P 1'
#
loop_
_entity.id
_entity.type
_entity.pdbx_description
1 polymer ?
#
loop_
_entity_poly.entity_id
_entity_poly.type
_entity_poly.pdbx_seq_one_letter_code
_entity_poly.pdbx_strand_id
1 'polypeptide(L)'
;MNREHLVHTLRSQGLFCAASGSAMYGELFELVAKDVEAGGVFAAILSGHEEDPSRDAVPLRLLGGLHRLVLDGRAAQLRRWYPSTGGTWDAGSAWPEILGVAAGHSAALRSALDQPPQTNEVGRSAALIGGLLRINEFKLPVRLFEIGTSAGLNLRADHYRYR
;
A
#
# COMPACT_ATOMS: atom_id res chain seq x y z
N MET A 1 -14.01 13.54 -16.32
CA MET A 1 -13.54 12.72 -15.18
C MET A 1 -12.55 13.57 -14.40
N ASN A 2 -12.76 13.75 -13.09
CA ASN A 2 -12.00 14.73 -12.32
C ASN A 2 -10.70 14.10 -11.81
N ARG A 3 -9.61 14.27 -12.56
CA ARG A 3 -8.28 13.76 -12.17
C ARG A 3 -7.74 14.39 -10.87
N GLU A 4 -8.33 15.50 -10.41
CA GLU A 4 -7.91 16.18 -9.18
C GLU A 4 -8.04 15.28 -7.94
N HIS A 5 -9.11 14.49 -7.84
CA HIS A 5 -9.31 13.59 -6.70
C HIS A 5 -8.26 12.47 -6.65
N LEU A 6 -8.00 11.83 -7.80
CA LEU A 6 -6.97 10.80 -7.91
C LEU A 6 -5.57 11.35 -7.58
N VAL A 7 -5.23 12.51 -8.13
CA VAL A 7 -3.95 13.18 -7.87
C VAL A 7 -3.82 13.55 -6.39
N HIS A 8 -4.87 14.10 -5.79
CA HIS A 8 -4.89 14.39 -4.36
C HIS A 8 -4.70 13.12 -3.52
N THR A 9 -5.34 12.01 -3.90
CA THR A 9 -5.23 10.73 -3.21
C THR A 9 -3.82 10.15 -3.33
N LEU A 10 -3.18 10.23 -4.51
CA LEU A 10 -1.79 9.82 -4.73
C LEU A 10 -0.82 10.63 -3.83
N ARG A 11 -0.95 11.95 -3.82
CA ARG A 11 -0.10 12.83 -3.00
C ARG A 11 -0.29 12.60 -1.50
N SER A 12 -1.54 12.47 -1.05
CA SER A 12 -1.86 12.16 0.34
C SER A 12 -1.26 10.82 0.78
N GLN A 13 -1.33 9.80 -0.06
CA GLN A 13 -0.69 8.51 0.21
C GLN A 13 0.83 8.63 0.28
N GLY A 14 1.45 9.43 -0.60
CA GLY A 14 2.88 9.74 -0.57
C GLY A 14 3.33 10.37 0.75
N LEU A 15 2.60 11.40 1.22
CA LEU A 15 2.86 12.04 2.52
C LEU A 15 2.79 11.04 3.68
N PHE A 16 1.78 10.17 3.68
CA PHE A 16 1.65 9.13 4.70
C PHE A 16 2.81 8.14 4.68
N CYS A 17 3.24 7.68 3.49
CA CYS A 17 4.37 6.77 3.35
C CYS A 17 5.68 7.41 3.86
N ALA A 18 5.93 8.67 3.53
CA ALA A 18 7.10 9.40 4.01
C ALA A 18 7.10 9.53 5.55
N ALA A 19 5.96 9.93 6.13
CA ALA A 19 5.80 10.02 7.59
C ALA A 19 5.95 8.66 8.29
N SER A 20 5.61 7.57 7.60
CA SER A 20 5.76 6.19 8.09
C SER A 20 7.17 5.61 7.89
N GLY A 21 8.15 6.44 7.51
CA GLY A 21 9.55 6.03 7.36
C GLY A 21 9.92 5.51 5.96
N SER A 22 9.04 5.66 4.97
CA SER A 22 9.28 5.20 3.60
C SER A 22 9.44 6.37 2.62
N ALA A 23 10.55 7.11 2.74
CA ALA A 23 10.88 8.28 1.91
C ALA A 23 10.78 7.99 0.39
N MET A 24 11.31 6.85 -0.07
CA MET A 24 11.24 6.39 -1.47
C MET A 24 9.82 6.44 -2.03
N TYR A 25 8.85 5.84 -1.31
CA TYR A 25 7.46 5.83 -1.77
C TYR A 25 6.81 7.21 -1.70
N GLY A 26 7.23 8.09 -0.79
CA GLY A 26 6.80 9.49 -0.78
C GLY A 26 7.15 10.20 -2.08
N GLU A 27 8.41 10.14 -2.50
CA GLU A 27 8.86 10.73 -3.77
C GLU A 27 8.25 10.06 -4.99
N LEU A 28 8.17 8.72 -5.00
CA LEU A 28 7.60 7.98 -6.13
C LEU A 28 6.12 8.30 -6.33
N PHE A 29 5.33 8.48 -5.26
CA PHE A 29 3.94 8.91 -5.40
C PHE A 29 3.80 10.32 -5.98
N GLU A 30 4.71 11.25 -5.65
CA GLU A 30 4.72 12.57 -6.27
C GLU A 30 5.05 12.50 -7.78
N LEU A 31 6.00 11.65 -8.18
CA LEU A 31 6.31 11.42 -9.59
C LEU A 31 5.13 10.83 -10.35
N VAL A 32 4.45 9.83 -9.77
CA VAL A 32 3.24 9.24 -10.35
C VAL A 32 2.11 10.26 -10.45
N ALA A 33 1.91 11.10 -9.43
CA ALA A 33 0.92 12.17 -9.46
C ALA A 33 1.17 13.15 -10.62
N LYS A 34 2.42 13.59 -10.82
CA LYS A 34 2.81 14.45 -11.94
C LYS A 34 2.59 13.79 -13.30
N ASP A 35 2.90 12.49 -13.42
CA ASP A 35 2.61 11.72 -14.64
C ASP A 35 1.10 11.67 -14.93
N VAL A 36 0.28 11.47 -13.89
CA VAL A 36 -1.18 11.45 -14.02
C VAL A 36 -1.72 12.81 -14.47
N GLU A 37 -1.21 13.91 -13.89
CA GLU A 37 -1.53 15.29 -14.31
C GLU A 37 -1.17 15.53 -15.78
N ALA A 38 -0.01 15.04 -16.21
CA ALA A 38 0.46 15.12 -17.59
C ALA A 38 -0.26 14.16 -18.57
N GLY A 39 -1.13 13.27 -18.08
CA GLY A 39 -1.83 12.28 -18.89
C GLY A 39 -0.93 11.13 -19.38
N GLY A 40 0.12 10.81 -18.62
CA GLY A 40 1.11 9.79 -18.95
C GLY A 40 0.65 8.34 -18.72
N VAL A 41 1.62 7.44 -18.61
CA VAL A 41 1.38 5.99 -18.53
C VAL A 41 0.56 5.60 -17.30
N PHE A 42 0.78 6.27 -16.17
CA PHE A 42 0.03 6.01 -14.95
C PHE A 42 -1.39 6.59 -15.02
N ALA A 43 -1.62 7.68 -15.75
CA ALA A 43 -2.99 8.12 -16.05
C ALA A 43 -3.76 7.05 -16.82
N ALA A 44 -3.11 6.42 -17.80
CA ALA A 44 -3.71 5.32 -18.53
C ALA A 44 -3.99 4.13 -17.61
N ILE A 45 -3.00 3.65 -16.85
CA ILE A 45 -3.15 2.49 -15.94
C ILE A 45 -4.27 2.71 -14.91
N LEU A 46 -4.38 3.91 -14.34
CA LEU A 46 -5.37 4.25 -13.31
C LEU A 46 -6.74 4.66 -13.87
N SER A 47 -6.91 4.69 -15.20
CA SER A 47 -8.18 5.07 -15.80
C SER A 47 -9.29 4.12 -15.36
N GLY A 48 -10.40 4.70 -14.88
CA GLY A 48 -11.53 4.01 -14.26
C GLY A 48 -11.56 4.13 -12.73
N HIS A 49 -10.49 4.62 -12.10
CA HIS A 49 -10.34 4.76 -10.65
C HIS A 49 -10.24 6.22 -10.21
N GLU A 50 -10.64 7.18 -11.05
CA GLU A 50 -10.46 8.61 -10.80
C GLU A 50 -11.22 9.11 -9.56
N GLU A 51 -12.35 8.47 -9.24
CA GLU A 51 -13.27 8.86 -8.16
C GLU A 51 -13.34 7.83 -7.03
N ASP A 52 -12.45 6.82 -7.04
CA ASP A 52 -12.46 5.76 -6.04
C ASP A 52 -12.19 6.34 -4.64
N PRO A 53 -12.88 5.84 -3.60
CA PRO A 53 -12.70 6.33 -2.25
C PRO A 53 -11.32 5.93 -1.72
N SER A 54 -10.66 6.82 -0.96
CA SER A 54 -9.29 6.59 -0.46
C SER A 54 -9.13 5.28 0.33
N ARG A 55 -10.19 4.81 0.99
CA ARG A 55 -10.22 3.54 1.75
C ARG A 55 -9.93 2.31 0.88
N ASP A 56 -10.15 2.41 -0.44
CA ASP A 56 -9.86 1.31 -1.36
C ASP A 56 -8.36 1.20 -1.63
N ALA A 57 -7.56 2.22 -1.27
CA ALA A 57 -6.10 2.17 -1.31
C ALA A 57 -5.52 1.85 -2.71
N VAL A 58 -6.20 2.27 -3.78
CA VAL A 58 -5.75 2.07 -5.18
C VAL A 58 -4.30 2.50 -5.42
N PRO A 59 -3.81 3.66 -4.91
CA PRO A 59 -2.39 4.01 -5.00
C PRO A 59 -1.42 2.96 -4.44
N LEU A 60 -1.75 2.35 -3.29
CA LEU A 60 -0.94 1.30 -2.68
C LEU A 60 -0.99 0.02 -3.51
N ARG A 61 -2.15 -0.32 -4.10
CA ARG A 61 -2.28 -1.48 -4.99
C ARG A 61 -1.39 -1.33 -6.23
N LEU A 62 -1.36 -0.14 -6.83
CA LEU A 62 -0.50 0.17 -7.98
C LEU A 62 0.98 -0.04 -7.66
N LEU A 63 1.49 0.62 -6.62
CA LEU A 63 2.91 0.54 -6.28
C LEU A 63 3.30 -0.80 -5.64
N GLY A 64 2.36 -1.48 -4.99
CA GLY A 64 2.51 -2.88 -4.59
C GLY A 64 2.64 -3.81 -5.79
N GLY A 65 1.85 -3.57 -6.85
CA GLY A 65 1.96 -4.27 -8.13
C GLY A 65 3.32 -4.05 -8.80
N LEU A 66 3.80 -2.80 -8.83
CA LEU A 66 5.13 -2.47 -9.36
C LEU A 66 6.24 -3.16 -8.57
N HIS A 67 6.20 -3.09 -7.24
CA HIS A 67 7.18 -3.76 -6.39
C HIS A 67 7.13 -5.29 -6.56
N ARG A 68 5.94 -5.88 -6.77
CA ARG A 68 5.81 -7.31 -7.07
C ARG A 68 6.56 -7.69 -8.36
N LEU A 69 6.47 -6.87 -9.42
CA LEU A 69 7.26 -7.09 -10.64
C LEU A 69 8.78 -7.07 -10.38
N VAL A 70 9.23 -6.25 -9.43
CA VAL A 70 10.65 -6.24 -9.02
C VAL A 70 11.02 -7.52 -8.28
N LEU A 71 10.19 -7.93 -7.33
CA LEU A 71 10.43 -9.10 -6.47
C LEU A 71 10.41 -10.42 -7.25
N ASP A 72 9.52 -10.55 -8.25
CA ASP A 72 9.39 -11.75 -9.08
C ASP A 72 10.30 -11.75 -10.32
N GLY A 73 11.12 -10.71 -10.49
CA GLY A 73 12.15 -10.63 -11.53
C GLY A 73 11.67 -10.12 -12.89
N ARG A 74 10.37 -9.88 -13.09
CA ARG A 74 9.84 -9.32 -14.35
C ARG A 74 10.29 -7.88 -14.62
N ALA A 75 10.72 -7.17 -13.57
CA ALA A 75 11.35 -5.86 -13.65
C ALA A 75 12.68 -5.84 -12.87
N ALA A 76 13.54 -6.83 -13.08
CA ALA A 76 14.80 -7.00 -12.36
C ALA A 76 15.71 -5.75 -12.39
N GLN A 77 15.68 -4.97 -13.47
CA GLN A 77 16.42 -3.71 -13.60
C GLN A 77 16.05 -2.67 -12.53
N LEU A 78 14.81 -2.69 -12.02
CA LEU A 78 14.40 -1.75 -10.98
C LEU A 78 14.89 -2.13 -9.59
N ARG A 79 15.38 -3.35 -9.38
CA ARG A 79 15.82 -3.85 -8.07
C ARG A 79 16.86 -2.92 -7.42
N ARG A 80 17.77 -2.37 -8.23
CA ARG A 80 18.80 -1.42 -7.75
C ARG A 80 18.23 -0.14 -7.14
N TRP A 81 16.97 0.19 -7.41
CA TRP A 81 16.30 1.39 -6.90
C TRP A 81 15.42 1.13 -5.67
N TYR A 82 15.20 -0.14 -5.27
CA TYR A 82 14.34 -0.51 -4.15
C TYR A 82 15.17 -0.91 -2.91
N PRO A 83 15.19 -0.09 -1.82
CA PRO A 83 15.91 -0.41 -0.60
C PRO A 83 15.52 -1.74 0.05
N SER A 84 14.24 -2.12 -0.03
CA SER A 84 13.72 -3.42 0.43
C SER A 84 14.40 -4.64 -0.23
N THR A 85 15.07 -4.43 -1.36
CA THR A 85 15.75 -5.48 -2.12
C THR A 85 17.28 -5.32 -2.16
N GLY A 86 17.81 -4.40 -1.35
CA GLY A 86 19.23 -4.05 -1.26
C GLY A 86 19.68 -2.93 -2.20
N GLY A 87 18.75 -2.24 -2.86
CA GLY A 87 19.03 -1.10 -3.73
C GLY A 87 19.13 0.24 -2.99
N THR A 88 19.37 1.32 -3.74
CA THR A 88 19.40 2.69 -3.25
C THR A 88 18.48 3.52 -4.13
N TRP A 89 17.56 4.29 -3.53
CA TRP A 89 16.65 5.15 -4.27
C TRP A 89 17.37 6.36 -4.86
N ASP A 90 17.13 6.65 -6.14
CA ASP A 90 17.47 7.91 -6.80
C ASP A 90 16.35 8.24 -7.77
N ALA A 91 15.53 9.25 -7.45
CA ALA A 91 14.35 9.57 -8.23
C ALA A 91 14.66 9.92 -9.70
N GLY A 92 15.74 10.66 -9.94
CA GLY A 92 16.12 11.12 -11.29
C GLY A 92 16.47 9.96 -12.22
N SER A 93 17.27 9.01 -11.74
CA SER A 93 17.71 7.85 -12.53
C SER A 93 16.66 6.74 -12.57
N ALA A 94 15.91 6.54 -11.48
CA ALA A 94 14.89 5.49 -11.41
C ALA A 94 13.67 5.80 -12.28
N TRP A 95 13.28 7.08 -12.39
CA TRP A 95 12.01 7.45 -13.01
C TRP A 95 11.86 7.03 -14.48
N PRO A 96 12.83 7.26 -15.39
CA PRO A 96 12.73 6.78 -16.77
C PRO A 96 12.61 5.25 -16.87
N GLU A 97 13.31 4.51 -16.02
CA GLU A 97 13.21 3.05 -15.98
C GLU A 97 11.83 2.58 -15.49
N ILE A 98 11.27 3.26 -14.48
CA ILE A 98 9.93 2.99 -13.95
C ILE A 98 8.87 3.24 -15.01
N LEU A 99 8.96 4.34 -15.77
CA LEU A 99 8.06 4.62 -16.89
C LEU A 99 8.13 3.52 -17.96
N GLY A 100 9.33 3.08 -18.33
CA GLY A 100 9.52 1.99 -19.28
C GLY A 100 8.91 0.67 -18.81
N VAL A 101 9.11 0.32 -17.53
CA VAL A 101 8.52 -0.88 -16.92
C VAL A 101 7.00 -0.76 -16.85
N ALA A 102 6.46 0.38 -16.43
CA ALA A 102 5.03 0.61 -16.34
C ALA A 102 4.37 0.48 -17.71
N ALA A 103 4.95 1.06 -18.76
CA ALA A 103 4.46 0.92 -20.12
C ALA A 103 4.46 -0.55 -20.56
N GLY A 104 5.59 -1.25 -20.41
CA GLY A 104 5.74 -2.66 -20.79
C GLY A 104 4.88 -3.64 -19.98
N HIS A 105 4.46 -3.28 -18.77
CA HIS A 105 3.68 -4.13 -17.86
C HIS A 105 2.32 -3.54 -17.46
N SER A 106 1.75 -2.66 -18.30
CA SER A 106 0.51 -1.94 -18.01
C SER A 106 -0.64 -2.87 -17.62
N ALA A 107 -0.80 -4.01 -18.30
CA ALA A 107 -1.84 -5.00 -18.01
C ALA A 107 -1.65 -5.66 -16.62
N ALA A 108 -0.40 -5.96 -16.24
CA ALA A 108 -0.10 -6.53 -14.93
C ALA A 108 -0.34 -5.51 -13.80
N LEU A 109 -0.01 -4.24 -14.04
CA LEU A 109 -0.27 -3.16 -13.09
C LEU A 109 -1.77 -2.88 -12.93
N ARG A 110 -2.55 -2.91 -14.02
CA ARG A 110 -4.01 -2.84 -13.96
C ARG A 110 -4.61 -3.99 -13.16
N SER A 111 -4.18 -5.23 -13.42
CA SER A 111 -4.62 -6.40 -12.64
C SER A 111 -4.27 -6.31 -11.15
N ALA A 112 -3.18 -5.61 -10.80
CA ALA A 112 -2.85 -5.37 -9.40
C ALA A 112 -3.85 -4.42 -8.70
N LEU A 113 -4.55 -3.54 -9.44
CA LEU A 113 -5.56 -2.65 -8.86
C LEU A 113 -6.77 -3.43 -8.30
N ASP A 114 -7.02 -4.65 -8.77
CA ASP A 114 -8.08 -5.54 -8.27
C ASP A 114 -7.66 -6.33 -7.01
N GLN A 115 -6.41 -6.15 -6.54
CA GLN A 115 -5.84 -6.92 -5.44
C GLN A 115 -5.64 -6.01 -4.21
N PRO A 116 -6.67 -5.87 -3.34
CA PRO A 116 -6.56 -5.03 -2.16
C PRO A 116 -5.47 -5.57 -1.21
N PRO A 117 -4.66 -4.68 -0.60
CA PRO A 117 -3.70 -5.11 0.41
C PRO A 117 -4.44 -5.68 1.62
N GLN A 118 -3.95 -6.78 2.17
CA GLN A 118 -4.43 -7.29 3.46
C GLN A 118 -3.81 -6.44 4.57
N THR A 119 -4.64 -5.69 5.29
CA THR A 119 -4.18 -4.81 6.37
C THR A 119 -4.21 -5.55 7.72
N ASN A 120 -3.03 -5.73 8.32
CA ASN A 120 -2.87 -6.12 9.71
C ASN A 120 -2.92 -4.87 10.58
N GLU A 121 -4.12 -4.36 10.78
CA GLU A 121 -4.37 -3.17 11.61
C GLU A 121 -4.51 -3.62 13.07
N VAL A 122 -3.51 -3.24 13.89
CA VAL A 122 -3.42 -3.62 15.30
C VAL A 122 -4.39 -2.80 16.16
N GLY A 123 -4.79 -1.60 15.72
CA GLY A 123 -5.79 -0.78 16.39
C GLY A 123 -7.15 -1.48 16.57
N ARG A 124 -7.52 -2.42 15.71
CA ARG A 124 -8.69 -3.31 15.89
C ARG A 124 -8.66 -4.07 17.22
N SER A 125 -7.47 -4.31 17.77
CA SER A 125 -7.33 -4.89 19.11
C SER A 125 -7.95 -4.02 20.20
N ALA A 126 -8.11 -2.70 20.02
CA ALA A 126 -8.72 -1.84 21.04
C ALA A 126 -10.18 -2.24 21.36
N ALA A 127 -11.01 -2.47 20.33
CA ALA A 127 -12.37 -2.93 20.51
C ALA A 127 -12.42 -4.36 21.08
N LEU A 128 -11.51 -5.22 20.61
CA LEU A 128 -11.37 -6.60 21.09
C LEU A 128 -10.99 -6.65 22.58
N ILE A 129 -10.03 -5.85 23.04
CA ILE A 129 -9.63 -5.73 24.45
C ILE A 129 -10.84 -5.31 25.29
N GLY A 130 -11.63 -4.33 24.84
CA GLY A 130 -12.87 -3.94 25.51
C GLY A 130 -13.85 -5.11 25.70
N GLY A 131 -14.07 -5.89 24.65
CA GLY A 131 -14.89 -7.10 24.71
C GLY A 131 -14.33 -8.18 25.65
N LEU A 132 -13.02 -8.43 25.59
CA LEU A 132 -12.34 -9.39 26.45
C LEU A 132 -12.43 -9.00 27.93
N LEU A 133 -12.29 -7.71 28.26
CA LEU A 133 -12.46 -7.21 29.62
C LEU A 133 -13.87 -7.46 30.15
N ARG A 134 -14.90 -7.26 29.33
CA ARG A 134 -16.29 -7.53 29.68
C ARG A 134 -16.56 -9.02 29.88
N ILE A 135 -16.02 -9.88 29.01
CA ILE A 135 -16.19 -11.35 29.10
C ILE A 135 -15.42 -11.93 30.30
N ASN A 136 -14.30 -11.32 30.70
CA ASN A 136 -13.51 -11.77 31.86
C ASN A 136 -14.27 -11.68 33.20
N GLU A 137 -15.44 -11.03 33.25
CA GLU A 137 -16.33 -11.06 34.40
C GLU A 137 -16.86 -12.48 34.69
N PHE A 138 -17.00 -13.33 33.67
CA PHE A 138 -17.50 -14.71 33.81
C PHE A 138 -16.44 -15.69 34.33
N LYS A 139 -15.17 -15.28 34.45
CA LYS A 139 -14.07 -16.11 35.00
C LYS A 139 -13.87 -17.47 34.32
N LEU A 140 -14.18 -17.55 33.03
CA LEU A 140 -13.93 -18.74 32.20
C LEU A 140 -12.74 -18.52 31.26
N PRO A 141 -12.00 -19.57 30.89
CA PRO A 141 -10.98 -19.47 29.85
C PRO A 141 -11.57 -18.95 28.53
N VAL A 142 -10.90 -17.98 27.90
CA VAL A 142 -11.27 -17.44 26.60
C VAL A 142 -10.34 -17.98 25.52
N ARG A 143 -10.92 -18.50 24.44
CA ARG A 143 -10.18 -18.87 23.23
C ARG A 143 -10.59 -17.95 22.09
N LEU A 144 -9.63 -17.20 21.55
CA LEU A 144 -9.85 -16.31 20.41
C LEU A 144 -9.63 -17.08 19.10
N PHE A 145 -10.56 -16.92 18.16
CA PHE A 145 -10.48 -17.50 16.83
C PHE A 145 -10.78 -16.41 15.80
N GLU A 146 -9.79 -16.07 14.98
CA GLU A 146 -9.89 -15.05 13.93
C GLU A 146 -9.61 -15.71 12.57
N ILE A 147 -10.61 -15.68 11.68
CA ILE A 147 -10.45 -16.17 10.30
C ILE A 147 -9.70 -15.11 9.51
N GLY A 148 -8.65 -15.52 8.79
CA GLY A 148 -7.84 -14.58 7.98
C GLY A 148 -6.95 -13.66 8.82
N THR A 149 -6.52 -14.09 10.00
CA THR A 149 -5.68 -13.29 10.93
C THR A 149 -4.32 -12.84 10.37
N SER A 150 -3.91 -13.38 9.21
CA SER A 150 -2.65 -13.06 8.54
C SER A 150 -1.45 -13.22 9.48
N ALA A 151 -0.78 -12.16 9.91
CA ALA A 151 0.36 -12.25 10.83
C ALA A 151 -0.03 -12.57 12.29
N GLY A 152 -1.32 -12.72 12.60
CA GLY A 152 -1.79 -13.11 13.93
C GLY A 152 -1.74 -11.98 14.96
N LEU A 153 -1.62 -10.71 14.52
CA LEU A 153 -1.38 -9.61 15.46
C LEU A 153 -2.54 -9.40 16.43
N ASN A 154 -3.79 -9.50 15.97
CA ASN A 154 -4.96 -9.35 16.86
C ASN A 154 -5.21 -10.59 17.73
N LEU A 155 -4.64 -11.76 17.39
CA LEU A 155 -4.69 -12.94 18.26
C LEU A 155 -3.88 -12.75 19.56
N ARG A 156 -2.98 -11.76 19.58
CA ARG A 156 -2.10 -11.41 20.71
C ARG A 156 -2.67 -10.26 21.53
N ALA A 157 -4.00 -10.15 21.60
CA ALA A 157 -4.69 -9.02 22.22
C ALA A 157 -4.28 -8.78 23.69
N ASP A 158 -3.92 -9.84 24.41
CA ASP A 158 -3.40 -9.84 25.78
C ASP A 158 -2.03 -9.17 25.94
N HIS A 159 -1.28 -8.98 24.85
CA HIS A 159 -0.01 -8.27 24.86
C HIS A 159 -0.14 -6.75 24.66
N TYR A 160 -1.32 -6.27 24.25
CA TYR A 160 -1.55 -4.83 24.05
C TYR A 160 -2.09 -4.19 25.33
N ARG A 161 -1.81 -2.89 25.47
CA ARG A 161 -2.32 -2.05 26.55
C ARG A 161 -2.64 -0.68 26.01
N TYR A 162 -3.68 -0.06 26.54
CA TYR A 162 -3.91 1.36 26.37
C TYR A 162 -2.87 2.14 27.18
N ARG A 163 -2.37 3.26 26.65
CA ARG A 163 -1.46 4.19 27.33
C ARG A 163 -2.01 5.59 27.22
#